data_AF-A0A7S0IFV1-F1
#
_entry.id   AF-A0A7S0IFV1-F1
#
_cell.length_a   1.000
_cell.length_b   1.000
_cell.length_c   1.000
_cell.angle_alpha   90.00
_cell.angle_beta   90.00
_cell.angle_gamma   90.00
#
_symmetry.space_group_name_H-M   'P 1'
#
loop_
_entity.id
_entity.type
_entity.pdbx_description
1 polymer ?
#
loop_
_entity_poly.entity_id
_entity_poly.type
_entity_poly.pdbx_seq_one_letter_code
_entity_poly.pdbx_strand_id
1 'polypeptide(L)'
;EVGGSIPGGGGGGVEGAASRRGGSRPCAHAHSLGPGWLGPLGDVDFLRRMERLAEKSTQLARDRREAFASGASSGPGAHEDAEGTHPRTLKLIRRLIEEVRGPPLFRNLSRYTGRVDPPPMDVVVDALRDAGYAGSSRTHFDAAGIRTDAPPEEIRRIVSEAAARRVGERSRRASEREGSPVE
;
A
#
# COMPACT_ATOMS: atom_id res chain seq x y z
N GLU A 1 -81.66 -9.83 -14.46
CA GLU A 1 -81.45 -8.38 -14.44
C GLU A 1 -80.14 -8.07 -15.13
N VAL A 2 -80.22 -7.23 -16.17
CA VAL A 2 -79.21 -6.41 -16.89
C VAL A 2 -77.75 -6.92 -16.81
N GLY A 3 -77.13 -7.51 -17.85
CA GLY A 3 -76.93 -7.00 -19.22
C GLY A 3 -75.61 -6.20 -19.26
N GLY A 4 -74.49 -6.67 -19.81
CA GLY A 4 -74.24 -6.83 -21.24
C GLY A 4 -72.73 -6.90 -21.52
N SER A 5 -72.40 -7.38 -22.73
CA SER A 5 -71.07 -7.74 -23.22
C SER A 5 -70.51 -6.68 -24.18
N ILE A 6 -69.26 -6.89 -24.64
CA ILE A 6 -68.66 -6.56 -25.97
C ILE A 6 -67.44 -5.59 -25.99
N PRO A 7 -66.43 -5.84 -26.87
CA PRO A 7 -65.06 -5.30 -26.83
C PRO A 7 -64.71 -4.30 -27.96
N GLY A 8 -63.46 -3.80 -27.98
CA GLY A 8 -62.84 -3.00 -29.06
C GLY A 8 -61.71 -2.12 -28.48
N GLY A 9 -60.51 -1.96 -29.03
CA GLY A 9 -60.09 -1.93 -30.42
C GLY A 9 -59.58 -0.52 -30.74
N GLY A 10 -58.25 -0.35 -30.88
CA GLY A 10 -57.61 0.64 -31.76
C GLY A 10 -57.48 2.11 -31.33
N GLY A 11 -56.21 2.56 -31.23
CA GLY A 11 -55.68 3.62 -32.10
C GLY A 11 -55.81 5.10 -31.70
N GLY A 12 -54.64 5.79 -31.68
CA GLY A 12 -54.47 7.24 -31.92
C GLY A 12 -54.69 8.13 -30.68
N GLY A 13 -53.66 8.73 -30.09
CA GLY A 13 -53.10 10.03 -30.50
C GLY A 13 -53.96 11.15 -29.88
N VAL A 14 -53.49 12.05 -29.02
CA VAL A 14 -52.38 12.98 -29.19
C VAL A 14 -52.02 13.64 -27.85
N GLU A 15 -50.72 13.88 -27.69
CA GLU A 15 -50.06 15.02 -27.03
C GLU A 15 -50.61 15.58 -25.72
N GLY A 16 -49.79 15.42 -24.67
CA GLY A 16 -49.86 16.21 -23.44
C GLY A 16 -48.48 16.25 -22.79
N ALA A 17 -47.70 17.27 -23.12
CA ALA A 17 -46.38 17.52 -22.57
C ALA A 17 -46.43 17.68 -21.03
N ALA A 18 -46.01 16.64 -20.30
CA ALA A 18 -45.76 16.73 -18.86
C ALA A 18 -44.25 16.83 -18.61
N SER A 19 -43.80 18.08 -18.47
CA SER A 19 -42.65 18.56 -17.70
C SER A 19 -41.78 17.47 -17.06
N ARG A 20 -40.68 17.09 -17.75
CA ARG A 20 -39.56 16.39 -17.11
C ARG A 20 -38.81 17.40 -16.25
N ARG A 21 -39.31 17.65 -15.03
CA ARG A 21 -38.53 18.37 -14.00
C ARG A 21 -37.26 17.59 -13.73
N GLY A 22 -36.15 18.33 -13.67
CA GLY A 22 -34.79 17.84 -13.60
C GLY A 22 -34.57 16.78 -12.54
N GLY A 23 -34.39 15.54 -12.98
CA GLY A 23 -33.63 14.55 -12.23
C GLY A 23 -32.16 14.84 -12.45
N SER A 24 -31.53 15.55 -11.51
CA SER A 24 -30.07 15.65 -11.45
C SER A 24 -29.49 14.24 -11.49
N ARG A 25 -28.71 13.92 -12.53
CA ARG A 25 -28.02 12.62 -12.64
C ARG A 25 -26.98 12.55 -11.52
N PRO A 26 -27.08 11.64 -10.53
CA PRO A 26 -26.14 11.61 -9.40
C PRO A 26 -24.72 11.08 -9.74
N CYS A 27 -24.34 10.99 -11.02
CA CYS A 27 -23.11 10.30 -11.41
C CYS A 27 -22.34 10.93 -12.58
N ALA A 28 -22.59 12.20 -12.94
CA ALA A 28 -21.89 12.82 -14.07
C ALA A 28 -20.38 13.06 -13.84
N HIS A 29 -19.85 12.89 -12.62
CA HIS A 29 -18.46 13.20 -12.28
C HIS A 29 -17.64 12.02 -11.73
N ALA A 30 -18.23 10.83 -11.56
CA ALA A 30 -17.53 9.66 -11.06
C ALA A 30 -17.19 8.72 -12.22
N HIS A 31 -15.99 8.85 -12.77
CA HIS A 31 -15.42 7.79 -13.61
C HIS A 31 -15.28 6.53 -12.74
N SER A 32 -16.24 5.63 -12.86
CA SER A 32 -16.20 4.35 -12.15
C SER A 32 -15.11 3.50 -12.79
N LEU A 33 -14.01 3.27 -12.07
CA LEU A 33 -12.88 2.48 -12.53
C LEU A 33 -13.16 0.99 -12.31
N GLY A 34 -14.07 0.46 -13.14
CA GLY A 34 -14.39 -0.97 -13.27
C GLY A 34 -14.93 -1.66 -12.00
N PRO A 35 -15.34 -2.94 -12.12
CA PRO A 35 -15.38 -3.81 -10.96
C PRO A 35 -13.94 -4.18 -10.57
N GLY A 36 -13.57 -3.92 -9.31
CA GLY A 36 -12.26 -4.27 -8.74
C GLY A 36 -12.41 -5.03 -7.44
N TRP A 37 -11.45 -5.91 -7.14
CA TRP A 37 -11.39 -6.58 -5.84
C TRP A 37 -10.91 -5.59 -4.77
N LEU A 38 -11.80 -5.24 -3.84
CA LEU A 38 -11.50 -4.35 -2.70
C LEU A 38 -11.27 -5.13 -1.39
N GLY A 39 -11.33 -6.46 -1.44
CA GLY A 39 -11.03 -7.31 -0.29
C GLY A 39 -9.53 -7.42 0.00
N PRO A 40 -9.15 -8.21 1.01
CA PRO A 40 -7.75 -8.47 1.32
C PRO A 40 -7.00 -9.03 0.10
N LEU A 41 -5.81 -8.50 -0.17
CA LEU A 41 -4.93 -8.98 -1.24
C LEU A 41 -3.97 -10.10 -0.80
N GLY A 42 -4.03 -10.47 0.48
CA GLY A 42 -3.22 -11.55 1.03
C GLY A 42 -3.77 -12.05 2.36
N ASP A 43 -3.28 -13.22 2.77
CA ASP A 43 -3.54 -13.84 4.05
C ASP A 43 -2.30 -13.66 4.94
N VAL A 44 -2.46 -13.00 6.08
CA VAL A 44 -1.35 -12.71 7.01
C VAL A 44 -0.74 -13.99 7.57
N ASP A 45 -1.54 -14.99 7.90
CA ASP A 45 -1.05 -16.25 8.46
C ASP A 45 -0.28 -17.05 7.42
N PHE A 46 -0.75 -17.02 6.17
CA PHE A 46 -0.01 -17.57 5.03
C PHE A 46 1.34 -16.89 4.85
N LEU A 47 1.39 -15.56 4.84
CA LEU A 47 2.64 -14.80 4.72
C LEU A 47 3.60 -15.06 5.89
N ARG A 48 3.08 -15.19 7.12
CA ARG A 48 3.88 -15.56 8.30
C ARG A 48 4.45 -16.97 8.20
N ARG A 49 3.70 -17.92 7.61
CA ARG A 49 4.24 -19.25 7.29
C ARG A 49 5.36 -19.17 6.25
N MET A 50 5.17 -18.36 5.20
CA MET A 50 6.21 -18.13 4.19
C MET A 50 7.48 -17.53 4.78
N GLU A 51 7.37 -16.53 5.67
CA GLU A 51 8.51 -15.92 6.37
C GLU A 51 9.32 -16.98 7.12
N ARG A 52 8.67 -17.80 7.94
CA ARG A 52 9.34 -18.88 8.71
C ARG A 52 10.05 -19.89 7.81
N LEU A 53 9.41 -20.29 6.71
CA LEU A 53 10.01 -21.24 5.75
C LEU A 53 11.21 -20.63 5.03
N ALA A 54 11.12 -19.35 4.65
CA ALA A 54 12.24 -18.63 4.05
C ALA A 54 13.43 -18.55 5.01
N GLU A 55 13.19 -18.19 6.28
CA GLU A 55 14.24 -18.15 7.31
C GLU A 55 14.88 -19.52 7.53
N LYS A 56 14.08 -20.58 7.64
CA LYS A 56 14.58 -21.95 7.78
C LYS A 56 15.43 -22.38 6.57
N SER A 57 15.01 -22.01 5.36
CA SER A 57 15.76 -22.28 4.13
C SER A 57 17.11 -21.55 4.13
N THR A 58 17.12 -20.26 4.49
CA THR A 58 18.36 -19.48 4.61
C THR A 58 19.29 -20.04 5.68
N GLN A 59 18.77 -20.47 6.83
CA GLN A 59 19.58 -21.06 7.88
C GLN A 59 20.20 -22.40 7.43
N LEU A 60 19.40 -23.29 6.84
CA LEU A 60 19.89 -24.57 6.32
C LEU A 60 21.01 -24.38 5.28
N ALA A 61 20.87 -23.38 4.42
CA ALA A 61 21.90 -23.03 3.45
C ALA A 61 23.19 -22.54 4.10
N ARG A 62 23.10 -21.77 5.19
CA ARG A 62 24.27 -21.34 5.97
C ARG A 62 24.95 -22.51 6.66
N ASP A 63 24.18 -23.34 7.38
CA ASP A 63 24.70 -24.51 8.08
C ASP A 63 25.44 -25.45 7.12
N ARG A 64 24.90 -25.66 5.91
CA ARG A 64 25.54 -26.46 4.86
C ARG A 64 26.84 -25.85 4.36
N ARG A 65 26.88 -24.52 4.14
CA ARG A 65 28.10 -23.81 3.74
C ARG A 65 29.18 -23.89 4.83
N GLU A 66 28.79 -23.77 6.09
CA GLU A 66 29.69 -23.88 7.25
C GLU A 66 30.21 -25.31 7.42
N ALA A 67 29.35 -26.33 7.29
CA ALA A 67 29.76 -27.74 7.33
C ALA A 67 30.78 -28.04 6.22
N PHE A 68 30.53 -27.58 5.00
CA PHE A 68 31.47 -27.68 3.89
C PHE A 68 32.80 -26.98 4.18
N ALA A 69 32.77 -25.74 4.68
CA ALA A 69 33.98 -24.98 5.02
C ALA A 69 34.81 -25.63 6.15
N SER A 70 34.14 -26.32 7.08
CA SER A 70 34.79 -27.02 8.21
C SER A 70 35.42 -28.38 7.84
N GLY A 71 35.25 -28.86 6.60
CA GLY A 71 35.80 -30.15 6.16
C GLY A 71 35.06 -31.38 6.72
N ALA A 72 33.93 -31.18 7.40
CA ALA A 72 33.04 -32.27 7.78
C ALA A 72 32.42 -32.87 6.49
N SER A 73 32.88 -34.05 6.09
CA SER A 73 32.56 -34.64 4.80
C SER A 73 31.04 -34.79 4.60
N SER A 74 30.53 -34.17 3.54
CA SER A 74 29.23 -34.53 2.97
C SER A 74 29.46 -35.68 1.99
N GLY A 75 28.74 -36.79 2.15
CA GLY A 75 28.88 -37.97 1.30
C GLY A 75 28.70 -37.69 -0.19
N PRO A 76 29.11 -38.62 -1.07
CA PRO A 76 29.03 -38.44 -2.53
C PRO A 76 27.56 -38.24 -2.94
N GLY A 77 27.23 -37.04 -3.44
CA GLY A 77 25.86 -36.66 -3.84
C GLY A 77 25.33 -35.35 -3.25
N ALA A 78 26.14 -34.61 -2.47
CA ALA A 78 25.77 -33.28 -2.00
C ALA A 78 25.71 -32.28 -3.17
N HIS A 79 24.51 -32.05 -3.70
CA HIS A 79 24.23 -30.97 -4.65
C HIS A 79 24.87 -29.66 -4.15
N GLU A 80 25.74 -29.07 -4.97
CA GLU A 80 26.55 -27.88 -4.67
C GLU A 80 25.72 -26.62 -4.41
N ASP A 81 24.43 -26.64 -4.77
CA ASP A 81 23.56 -25.47 -4.76
C ASP A 81 22.51 -25.53 -3.64
N ALA A 82 22.93 -25.63 -2.39
CA ALA A 82 22.06 -25.29 -1.26
C ALA A 82 21.81 -23.77 -1.23
N GLU A 83 21.06 -23.25 -2.21
CA GLU A 83 20.70 -21.85 -2.26
C GLU A 83 19.50 -21.62 -1.33
N GLY A 84 19.78 -20.95 -0.20
CA GLY A 84 18.74 -20.50 0.71
C GLY A 84 17.87 -19.42 0.06
N THR A 85 16.74 -19.10 0.67
CA THR A 85 15.90 -18.00 0.17
C THR A 85 16.68 -16.69 0.08
N HIS A 86 16.58 -16.01 -1.06
CA HIS A 86 17.28 -14.77 -1.32
C HIS A 86 16.87 -13.66 -0.33
N PRO A 87 17.80 -12.83 0.20
CA PRO A 87 17.49 -11.81 1.19
C PRO A 87 16.42 -10.78 0.75
N ARG A 88 16.37 -10.47 -0.56
CA ARG A 88 15.32 -9.58 -1.11
C ARG A 88 13.93 -10.21 -1.00
N THR A 89 13.81 -11.53 -1.16
CA THR A 89 12.53 -12.24 -1.01
C THR A 89 12.04 -12.15 0.43
N LEU A 90 12.93 -12.36 1.41
CA LEU A 90 12.58 -12.20 2.82
C LEU A 90 12.14 -10.76 3.15
N LYS A 91 12.85 -9.76 2.62
CA LYS A 91 12.47 -8.34 2.75
C LYS A 91 11.10 -8.06 2.12
N LEU A 92 10.81 -8.64 0.97
CA LEU A 92 9.51 -8.50 0.29
C LEU A 92 8.39 -9.14 1.12
N ILE A 93 8.58 -10.36 1.63
CA ILE A 93 7.58 -11.04 2.49
C ILE A 93 7.25 -10.18 3.71
N ARG A 94 8.28 -9.64 4.38
CA ARG A 94 8.09 -8.72 5.53
C ARG A 94 7.30 -7.48 5.15
N ARG A 95 7.56 -6.90 3.97
CA ARG A 95 6.76 -5.78 3.46
C ARG A 95 5.30 -6.17 3.24
N LEU A 96 5.04 -7.32 2.62
CA LEU A 96 3.68 -7.81 2.35
C LEU A 96 2.89 -8.03 3.65
N ILE A 97 3.54 -8.54 4.69
CA ILE A 97 2.91 -8.76 6.00
C ILE A 97 2.38 -7.45 6.60
N GLU A 98 3.16 -6.37 6.51
CA GLU A 98 2.74 -5.04 6.96
C GLU A 98 1.63 -4.48 6.05
N GLU A 99 1.76 -4.67 4.75
CA GLU A 99 0.87 -4.11 3.73
C GLU A 99 -0.53 -4.71 3.72
N VAL A 100 -0.66 -6.02 3.98
CA VAL A 100 -1.95 -6.73 3.95
C VAL A 100 -2.93 -6.22 5.01
N ARG A 101 -2.41 -5.70 6.12
CA ARG A 101 -3.24 -5.15 7.22
C ARG A 101 -3.70 -3.72 6.94
N GLY A 102 -3.11 -3.05 5.95
CA GLY A 102 -3.42 -1.69 5.59
C GLY A 102 -4.69 -1.60 4.72
N PRO A 103 -5.20 -0.37 4.54
CA PRO A 103 -6.38 -0.13 3.72
C PRO A 103 -6.17 -0.50 2.24
N PRO A 104 -7.26 -0.69 1.47
CA PRO A 104 -7.15 -0.95 0.05
C PRO A 104 -6.59 0.28 -0.69
N LEU A 105 -5.96 0.02 -1.85
CA LEU A 105 -5.28 1.02 -2.68
C LEU A 105 -4.07 1.66 -1.98
N PHE A 106 -3.36 2.51 -2.71
CA PHE A 106 -2.24 3.27 -2.18
C PHE A 106 -2.23 4.67 -2.75
N ARG A 107 -1.47 5.56 -2.11
CA ARG A 107 -1.25 6.93 -2.56
C ARG A 107 0.23 7.12 -2.83
N ASN A 108 0.55 7.76 -3.95
CA ASN A 108 1.94 8.08 -4.26
C ASN A 108 2.34 9.39 -3.55
N LEU A 109 3.33 9.31 -2.67
CA LEU A 109 3.82 10.38 -1.81
C LEU A 109 4.35 11.58 -2.60
N SER A 110 4.94 11.37 -3.78
CA SER A 110 5.48 12.47 -4.60
C SER A 110 4.40 13.47 -5.04
N ARG A 111 3.13 13.08 -5.01
CA ARG A 111 2.00 13.99 -5.27
C ARG A 111 1.69 14.95 -4.12
N TYR A 112 2.25 14.70 -2.93
CA TYR A 112 1.97 15.42 -1.70
C TYR A 112 3.13 16.32 -1.24
N THR A 113 4.30 16.22 -1.87
CA THR A 113 5.53 16.91 -1.46
C THR A 113 5.62 18.34 -2.00
N GLY A 114 4.84 18.69 -3.03
CA GLY A 114 4.88 20.01 -3.64
C GLY A 114 6.27 20.34 -4.18
N ARG A 115 6.85 21.46 -3.71
CA ARG A 115 8.21 21.94 -4.07
C ARG A 115 9.28 21.57 -3.04
N VAL A 116 8.96 20.76 -2.04
CA VAL A 116 9.88 20.39 -0.97
C VAL A 116 10.47 19.02 -1.27
N ASP A 117 11.73 18.81 -0.88
CA ASP A 117 12.34 17.49 -0.96
C ASP A 117 11.52 16.47 -0.16
N PRO A 118 11.16 15.32 -0.75
CA PRO A 118 10.41 14.28 -0.06
C PRO A 118 11.15 13.83 1.20
N PRO A 119 10.48 13.80 2.37
CA PRO A 119 11.01 13.13 3.55
C PRO A 119 11.21 11.63 3.28
N PRO A 120 12.08 10.95 4.04
CA PRO A 120 12.19 9.49 3.96
C PRO A 120 10.83 8.83 4.22
N MET A 121 10.51 7.81 3.42
CA MET A 121 9.23 7.11 3.50
C MET A 121 8.92 6.58 4.90
N ASP A 122 9.93 6.03 5.59
CA ASP A 122 9.73 5.46 6.92
C ASP A 122 9.35 6.55 7.94
N VAL A 123 9.93 7.75 7.84
CA VAL A 123 9.56 8.91 8.68
C VAL A 123 8.12 9.33 8.44
N VAL A 124 7.66 9.33 7.19
CA VAL A 124 6.26 9.69 6.86
C VAL A 124 5.29 8.63 7.37
N VAL A 125 5.62 7.35 7.19
CA VAL A 125 4.77 6.25 7.66
C VAL A 125 4.65 6.25 9.19
N ASP A 126 5.75 6.48 9.90
CA ASP A 126 5.73 6.58 11.36
C ASP A 126 4.93 7.80 11.82
N ALA A 127 5.13 8.97 11.20
CA ALA A 127 4.33 10.16 11.51
C ALA A 127 2.83 9.98 11.24
N LEU A 128 2.45 9.21 10.21
CA LEU A 128 1.06 8.84 9.95
C LEU A 128 0.50 7.94 11.05
N ARG A 129 1.29 6.96 11.53
CA ARG A 129 0.89 6.09 12.64
C ARG A 129 0.72 6.88 13.93
N ASP A 130 1.66 7.77 14.23
CA ASP A 130 1.62 8.66 15.40
C ASP A 130 0.41 9.60 15.37
N ALA A 131 -0.02 10.01 14.17
CA ALA A 131 -1.23 10.80 13.95
C ALA A 131 -2.55 9.99 14.02
N GLY A 132 -2.49 8.70 14.35
CA GLY A 132 -3.66 7.83 14.52
C GLY A 132 -3.99 6.94 13.32
N TYR A 133 -3.25 7.04 12.21
CA TYR A 133 -3.43 6.18 11.03
C TYR A 133 -2.58 4.90 11.16
N ALA A 134 -2.89 4.08 12.18
CA ALA A 134 -2.11 2.90 12.55
C ALA A 134 -1.93 1.88 11.41
N GLY A 135 -2.90 1.77 10.50
CA GLY A 135 -2.83 0.92 9.30
C GLY A 135 -1.89 1.44 8.21
N SER A 136 -1.13 2.52 8.47
CA SER A 136 -0.23 3.09 7.47
C SER A 136 0.99 2.21 7.23
N SER A 137 1.27 1.94 5.96
CA SER A 137 2.41 1.12 5.55
C SER A 137 2.97 1.60 4.21
N ARG A 138 4.19 1.15 3.91
CA ARG A 138 4.70 1.19 2.54
C ARG A 138 4.02 0.11 1.71
N THR A 139 4.04 0.29 0.40
CA THR A 139 3.52 -0.71 -0.55
C THR A 139 4.63 -1.26 -1.43
N HIS A 140 4.56 -2.54 -1.78
CA HIS A 140 5.47 -3.14 -2.77
C HIS A 140 5.15 -2.70 -4.21
N PHE A 141 3.97 -2.12 -4.47
CA PHE A 141 3.56 -1.67 -5.80
C PHE A 141 4.34 -0.47 -6.33
N ASP A 142 4.77 0.44 -5.45
CA ASP A 142 5.42 1.71 -5.81
C ASP A 142 6.38 2.14 -4.71
N ALA A 143 7.61 2.52 -5.08
CA ALA A 143 8.66 2.93 -4.13
C ALA A 143 8.29 4.17 -3.29
N ALA A 144 7.49 5.07 -3.87
CA ALA A 144 6.91 6.25 -3.22
C ALA A 144 5.45 6.01 -2.77
N GLY A 145 4.96 4.77 -2.80
CA GLY A 145 3.59 4.45 -2.42
C GLY A 145 3.41 4.22 -0.91
N ILE A 146 2.34 4.80 -0.37
CA ILE A 146 1.86 4.59 1.00
C ILE A 146 0.43 4.05 0.98
N ARG A 147 0.13 3.04 1.80
CA ARG A 147 -1.25 2.68 2.14
C ARG A 147 -1.62 3.43 3.40
N THR A 148 -2.73 4.16 3.40
CA THR A 148 -3.21 4.91 4.56
C THR A 148 -4.66 5.34 4.35
N ASP A 149 -5.41 5.40 5.45
CA ASP A 149 -6.77 5.95 5.49
C ASP A 149 -6.77 7.48 5.67
N ALA A 150 -5.58 8.09 5.81
CA ALA A 150 -5.45 9.52 5.97
C ALA A 150 -6.07 10.29 4.78
N PRO A 151 -6.89 11.32 5.04
CA PRO A 151 -7.41 12.17 3.98
C PRO A 151 -6.26 12.94 3.30
N PRO A 152 -6.41 13.34 2.02
CA PRO A 152 -5.34 14.00 1.27
C PRO A 152 -4.71 15.21 1.98
N GLU A 153 -5.52 15.98 2.69
CA GLU A 153 -5.15 17.19 3.42
C GLU A 153 -4.17 16.85 4.55
N GLU A 154 -4.45 15.76 5.26
CA GLU A 154 -3.65 15.28 6.37
C GLU A 154 -2.31 14.73 5.90
N ILE A 155 -2.30 14.01 4.77
CA ILE A 155 -1.05 13.56 4.14
C ILE A 155 -0.17 14.77 3.79
N ARG A 156 -0.74 15.82 3.18
CA ARG A 156 0.02 17.05 2.86
C ARG A 156 0.60 17.72 4.12
N ARG A 157 -0.20 17.81 5.18
CA ARG A 157 0.21 18.38 6.47
C ARG A 157 1.39 17.61 7.05
N ILE A 158 1.25 16.30 7.22
CA ILE A 158 2.26 15.42 7.82
C ILE A 158 3.56 15.42 7.00
N VAL A 159 3.46 15.37 5.67
CA VAL A 159 4.65 15.43 4.79
C VAL A 159 5.38 16.75 4.94
N SER A 160 4.65 17.87 5.00
CA SER A 160 5.23 19.20 5.16
C SER A 160 5.90 19.36 6.52
N GLU A 161 5.28 18.88 7.60
CA GLU A 161 5.85 18.87 8.95
C GLU A 161 7.10 18.00 9.06
N ALA A 162 7.07 16.79 8.47
CA ALA A 162 8.22 15.90 8.42
C ALA A 162 9.40 16.51 7.64
N ALA A 163 9.11 17.20 6.54
CA ALA A 163 10.12 17.90 5.75
C ALA A 163 10.75 19.06 6.53
N ALA A 164 9.92 19.89 7.18
CA ALA A 164 10.38 21.03 7.98
C ALA A 164 11.26 20.59 9.16
N ARG A 165 10.87 19.52 9.87
CA ARG A 165 11.65 18.95 10.99
C ARG A 165 13.05 18.54 10.54
N ARG A 166 13.17 17.89 9.38
CA ARG A 166 14.44 17.47 8.79
C ARG A 166 15.32 18.64 8.36
N VAL A 167 14.74 19.73 7.88
CA VAL A 167 15.49 20.97 7.60
C VAL A 167 16.07 21.53 8.90
N GLY A 168 15.26 21.64 9.95
CA GLY A 168 15.72 22.11 11.27
C GLY A 168 16.83 21.25 11.88
N GLU A 169 16.73 19.92 11.79
CA GLU A 169 17.76 18.98 12.25
C GLU A 169 19.09 19.14 11.49
N ARG A 170 19.03 19.33 10.16
CA ARG A 170 20.23 19.57 9.34
C ARG A 170 20.91 20.88 9.71
N SER A 171 20.15 21.95 9.90
CA SER A 171 20.68 23.25 10.32
C SER A 171 21.35 23.17 11.71
N ARG A 172 20.72 22.50 12.68
CA ARG A 172 21.34 22.28 14.01
C ARG A 172 22.66 21.52 13.93
N ARG A 173 22.69 20.40 13.19
CA ARG A 173 23.92 19.61 13.02
C ARG A 173 25.03 20.38 12.31
N ALA A 174 24.70 21.31 11.41
CA ALA A 174 25.68 22.17 10.77
C ALA A 174 26.29 23.14 11.79
N SER A 175 25.47 23.82 12.59
CA SER A 175 25.96 24.72 13.64
C SER A 175 26.79 24.03 14.72
N GLU A 176 26.46 22.78 15.09
CA GLU A 176 27.22 21.99 16.06
C GLU A 176 28.61 21.58 15.53
N ARG A 177 28.72 21.32 14.22
CA ARG A 177 30.00 20.98 13.57
C ARG A 177 30.90 22.20 13.44
N GLU A 178 30.33 23.36 13.16
CA GLU A 178 31.07 24.63 13.06
C GLU A 178 31.52 25.16 14.43
N GLY A 179 30.80 24.81 15.50
CA GLY A 179 31.13 25.18 16.88
C GLY A 179 32.04 24.21 17.63
N SER A 180 32.45 23.08 17.02
CA SER A 180 33.38 22.13 17.65
C SER A 180 34.82 22.62 17.48
N PRO A 181 35.56 22.97 18.56
CA PRO A 181 36.98 23.26 18.45
C PRO A 181 37.70 22.02 17.94
N VAL A 182 38.58 22.21 16.96
CA VAL A 182 39.59 21.21 16.60
C VAL A 182 40.61 21.24 17.73
N GLU A 183 40.56 20.25 18.63
CA GLU A 183 41.68 19.94 19.53
C GLU A 183 42.79 19.20 18.80
#